data_AF-A0AAN8JJX2-F1
#
_entry.id   AF-A0AAN8JJX2-F1
#
_cell.length_a   1.000
_cell.length_b   1.000
_cell.length_c   1.000
_cell.angle_alpha   90.00
_cell.angle_beta   90.00
_cell.angle_gamma   90.00
#
_symmetry.space_group_name_H-M   'P 1'
#
loop_
_entity.id
_entity.type
_entity.pdbx_description
1 polymer ?
#
loop_
_entity_poly.entity_id
_entity_poly.type
_entity_poly.pdbx_seq_one_letter_code
_entity_poly.pdbx_strand_id
1 'polypeptide(L)'
;MSDQIDTGVVEEEPVKLTPAQRAKIERNRQKALLLKQARLASKPYDKLVTGKDSHKVKPLPKEIDTGAGFFIEEENTEIKTGKLEVKHQPAPVLAVDNLLCESCDKEFMDSYLYTHFTVAACDSCREKNKDTYNLTTKTDAKNRYLLKDEDFDKREPPLKYIVKKNPNNNRWGDMKLFLESQVYDRAMEVWGSEEAIEEERETRSEKKDKAKQKKFDKRVKELRNAVRSSLWRKGTTVHEHEYGEESYDEEEDMYSKKCKTCEHLMTYEKM
;
A
#
# COMPACT_ATOMS: atom_id res chain seq x y z
N MET A 1 53.35 -35.48 8.60
CA MET A 1 52.56 -35.48 9.86
C MET A 1 51.11 -35.63 9.49
N SER A 2 50.58 -36.81 9.75
CA SER A 2 49.28 -37.29 9.29
C SER A 2 48.17 -36.79 10.18
N ASP A 3 47.30 -35.92 9.67
CA ASP A 3 46.00 -35.64 10.29
C ASP A 3 44.95 -36.53 9.63
N GLN A 4 44.52 -37.55 10.38
CA GLN A 4 43.40 -38.41 10.04
C GLN A 4 42.10 -37.61 10.15
N ILE A 5 41.31 -37.54 9.07
CA ILE A 5 39.94 -37.03 9.12
C ILE A 5 38.99 -38.18 8.82
N ASP A 6 38.36 -38.61 9.91
CA ASP A 6 37.34 -39.65 10.05
C ASP A 6 36.05 -39.26 9.31
N THR A 7 35.65 -40.03 8.31
CA THR A 7 34.40 -39.83 7.53
C THR A 7 33.25 -40.56 8.20
N GLY A 8 32.73 -39.96 9.27
CA GLY A 8 31.47 -40.38 9.91
C GLY A 8 30.26 -40.12 9.01
N VAL A 9 29.47 -41.17 8.78
CA VAL A 9 28.12 -41.10 8.20
C VAL A 9 27.24 -40.26 9.15
N VAL A 10 26.89 -39.04 8.74
CA VAL A 10 25.95 -38.19 9.49
C VAL A 10 24.53 -38.60 9.11
N GLU A 11 23.91 -39.44 9.92
CA GLU A 11 22.46 -39.55 9.95
C GLU A 11 21.89 -38.17 10.33
N GLU A 12 21.10 -37.57 9.44
CA GLU A 12 20.44 -36.28 9.73
C GLU A 12 19.42 -36.48 10.87
N GLU A 13 19.84 -36.19 12.10
CA GLU A 13 18.92 -36.11 13.23
C GLU A 13 17.85 -35.02 12.95
N PRO A 14 16.56 -35.28 13.29
CA PRO A 14 15.50 -34.31 13.08
C PRO A 14 15.82 -33.02 13.84
N VAL A 15 15.81 -31.88 13.15
CA VAL A 15 16.10 -30.54 13.71
C VAL A 15 15.32 -30.31 15.01
N LYS A 16 15.98 -30.48 16.16
CA LYS A 16 15.39 -30.33 17.49
C LYS A 16 15.19 -28.84 17.76
N LEU A 17 13.95 -28.35 17.60
CA LEU A 17 13.59 -26.95 17.91
C LEU A 17 14.00 -26.57 19.34
N THR A 18 14.61 -25.39 19.48
CA THR A 18 15.05 -24.87 20.77
C THR A 18 13.85 -24.61 21.70
N PRO A 19 14.03 -24.61 23.04
CA PRO A 19 12.96 -24.33 23.98
C PRO A 19 12.26 -22.98 23.71
N ALA A 20 13.03 -21.96 23.30
CA ALA A 20 12.50 -20.65 22.94
C ALA A 20 11.63 -20.69 21.67
N GLN A 21 12.02 -21.48 20.66
CA GLN A 21 11.21 -21.69 19.45
C GLN A 21 9.91 -22.42 19.77
N ARG A 22 9.96 -23.45 20.63
CA ARG A 22 8.76 -24.18 21.09
C ARG A 22 7.79 -23.26 21.83
N ALA A 23 8.30 -22.43 22.75
CA ALA A 23 7.46 -21.46 23.48
C ALA A 23 6.81 -20.41 22.54
N LYS A 24 7.54 -19.96 21.50
CA LYS A 24 6.99 -19.05 20.49
C LYS A 24 5.88 -19.71 19.66
N ILE A 25 6.06 -20.98 19.28
CA ILE A 25 5.05 -21.77 18.58
C ILE A 25 3.81 -21.97 19.46
N GLU A 26 3.99 -22.30 20.73
CA GLU A 26 2.92 -22.45 21.72
C GLU A 26 2.09 -21.15 21.86
N ARG A 27 2.76 -20.01 22.01
CA ARG A 27 2.12 -18.69 22.13
C ARG A 27 1.33 -18.30 20.88
N ASN A 28 1.90 -18.56 19.70
CA ASN A 28 1.21 -18.31 18.42
C ASN A 28 -0.01 -19.24 18.25
N ARG A 29 0.11 -20.51 18.66
CA ARG A 29 -0.99 -21.48 18.66
C ARG A 29 -2.13 -21.05 19.58
N GLN A 30 -1.82 -20.60 20.80
CA GLN A 30 -2.81 -20.09 21.75
C GLN A 30 -3.54 -18.85 21.20
N LYS A 31 -2.81 -17.89 20.61
CA LYS A 31 -3.41 -16.70 19.99
C LYS A 31 -4.33 -17.06 18.83
N ALA A 32 -3.96 -18.02 18.00
CA ALA A 32 -4.79 -18.49 16.88
C ALA A 32 -6.07 -19.20 17.36
N LEU A 33 -5.98 -20.02 18.42
CA LEU A 33 -7.13 -20.67 19.03
C LEU A 33 -8.12 -19.65 19.61
N LEU A 34 -7.61 -18.62 20.29
CA LEU A 34 -8.43 -17.56 20.88
C LEU A 34 -9.16 -16.73 19.81
N LEU A 35 -8.47 -16.41 18.71
CA LEU A 35 -9.11 -15.76 17.53
C LEU A 35 -10.17 -16.66 16.88
N LYS A 36 -9.96 -17.97 16.82
CA LYS A 36 -10.94 -18.92 16.27
C LYS A 36 -12.17 -19.03 17.18
N GLN A 37 -11.98 -19.07 18.50
CA GLN A 37 -13.09 -19.06 19.47
C GLN A 37 -13.89 -17.75 19.39
N ALA A 38 -13.22 -16.60 19.30
CA ALA A 38 -13.90 -15.32 19.13
C ALA A 38 -14.75 -15.26 17.85
N ARG A 39 -14.24 -15.80 16.73
CA ARG A 39 -14.99 -15.90 15.47
C ARG A 39 -16.19 -16.85 15.53
N LEU A 40 -16.07 -17.94 16.29
CA LEU A 40 -17.18 -18.88 16.49
C LEU A 40 -18.25 -18.28 17.42
N ALA A 41 -17.84 -17.51 18.45
CA ALA A 41 -18.76 -16.78 19.32
C ALA A 41 -19.46 -15.62 18.61
N SER A 42 -18.81 -15.00 17.62
CA SER A 42 -19.36 -13.87 16.85
C SER A 42 -20.23 -14.28 15.65
N LYS A 43 -20.49 -15.57 15.43
CA LYS A 43 -21.44 -16.04 14.41
C LYS A 43 -22.84 -16.14 15.03
N PRO A 44 -23.81 -15.26 14.69
CA PRO A 44 -25.12 -15.26 15.32
C PRO A 44 -26.11 -16.28 14.72
N TYR A 45 -25.77 -16.94 13.61
CA TYR A 45 -26.68 -17.85 12.90
C TYR A 45 -25.94 -19.10 12.43
N ASP A 46 -26.01 -20.19 13.21
CA ASP A 46 -25.66 -21.55 12.74
C ASP A 46 -26.16 -22.67 13.68
N LYS A 47 -27.26 -22.45 14.43
CA LYS A 47 -27.90 -23.52 15.23
C LYS A 47 -29.41 -23.42 15.23
N LEU A 48 -30.04 -23.96 14.19
CA LEU A 48 -31.37 -24.54 14.29
C LEU A 48 -31.27 -25.94 13.70
N VAL A 49 -31.14 -26.93 14.59
CA VAL A 49 -31.71 -28.29 14.47
C VAL A 49 -31.38 -29.05 15.77
N THR A 50 -32.45 -29.59 16.36
CA THR A 50 -32.55 -30.54 17.49
C THR A 50 -32.33 -30.06 18.93
N GLY A 51 -33.34 -30.31 19.76
CA GLY A 51 -33.15 -30.64 21.17
C GLY A 51 -33.71 -29.63 22.16
N LYS A 52 -34.83 -30.01 22.78
CA LYS A 52 -35.43 -29.42 23.99
C LYS A 52 -34.35 -29.15 25.05
N ASP A 53 -34.30 -27.94 25.59
CA ASP A 53 -34.57 -27.68 27.01
C ASP A 53 -34.37 -26.19 27.34
N SER A 54 -35.24 -25.73 28.23
CA SER A 54 -35.47 -24.36 28.68
C SER A 54 -34.21 -23.67 29.21
N HIS A 55 -33.91 -22.46 28.76
CA HIS A 55 -33.57 -21.28 29.60
C HIS A 55 -33.53 -19.98 28.76
N LYS A 56 -34.37 -19.01 29.14
CA LYS A 56 -34.42 -17.58 28.75
C LYS A 56 -33.83 -17.22 27.36
N VAL A 57 -34.66 -17.34 26.33
CA VAL A 57 -34.43 -16.72 25.02
C VAL A 57 -35.45 -15.60 24.83
N LYS A 58 -35.00 -14.43 24.35
CA LYS A 58 -35.84 -13.28 23.98
C LYS A 58 -36.96 -13.73 23.02
N PRO A 59 -38.18 -13.18 23.09
CA PRO A 59 -39.25 -13.58 22.17
C PRO A 59 -38.81 -13.28 20.73
N LEU A 60 -38.96 -14.26 19.83
CA LEU A 60 -38.79 -14.05 18.39
C LEU A 60 -39.85 -13.04 17.89
N PRO A 61 -39.53 -12.23 16.88
CA PRO A 61 -40.46 -11.26 16.30
C PRO A 61 -41.70 -11.99 15.74
N LYS A 62 -42.87 -11.37 15.89
CA LYS A 62 -44.12 -11.89 15.33
C LYS A 62 -44.13 -11.58 13.82
N GLU A 63 -44.13 -12.60 13.00
CA GLU A 63 -44.32 -12.46 11.55
C GLU A 63 -45.82 -12.23 11.26
N ILE A 64 -46.13 -11.17 10.51
CA ILE A 64 -47.50 -10.88 10.06
C ILE A 64 -47.59 -11.30 8.59
N ASP A 65 -48.46 -12.27 8.32
CA ASP A 65 -48.78 -12.72 6.96
C ASP A 65 -49.76 -11.74 6.32
N THR A 66 -49.30 -11.00 5.31
CA THR A 66 -50.15 -10.06 4.56
C THR A 66 -50.98 -10.73 3.46
N GLY A 67 -51.04 -12.07 3.42
CA GLY A 67 -51.90 -12.84 2.50
C GLY A 67 -51.51 -12.77 1.03
N ALA A 68 -50.31 -12.28 0.71
CA ALA A 68 -49.77 -12.13 -0.65
C ALA A 68 -48.47 -12.93 -0.91
N GLY A 69 -48.18 -13.92 -0.05
CA GLY A 69 -47.04 -14.84 -0.25
C GLY A 69 -45.66 -14.31 0.17
N PHE A 70 -45.61 -13.17 0.87
CA PHE A 70 -44.39 -12.65 1.50
C PHE A 70 -44.64 -12.43 3.00
N PHE A 71 -43.79 -13.01 3.84
CA PHE A 71 -43.74 -12.70 5.28
C PHE A 71 -42.83 -11.48 5.47
N ILE A 72 -43.40 -10.40 6.03
CA ILE A 72 -42.63 -9.21 6.40
C ILE A 72 -42.28 -9.37 7.88
N GLU A 73 -40.98 -9.49 8.18
CA GLU A 73 -40.51 -9.38 9.56
C GLU A 73 -40.82 -7.96 10.04
N GLU A 74 -41.50 -7.82 11.19
CA GLU A 74 -41.56 -6.54 11.90
C GLU A 74 -40.14 -6.18 12.30
N GLU A 75 -39.44 -5.48 11.40
CA GLU A 75 -38.25 -4.72 11.76
C GLU A 75 -38.72 -3.81 12.88
N ASN A 76 -38.17 -4.01 14.09
CA ASN A 76 -38.20 -3.01 15.12
C ASN A 76 -37.59 -1.75 14.51
N THR A 77 -38.46 -0.96 13.89
CA THR A 77 -38.27 0.45 13.63
C THR A 77 -38.36 1.10 15.02
N GLU A 78 -37.36 0.80 15.85
CA GLU A 78 -36.64 1.87 16.51
C GLU A 78 -36.22 2.80 15.37
N ILE A 79 -37.15 3.70 15.02
CA ILE A 79 -36.85 4.97 14.40
C ILE A 79 -35.73 5.50 15.28
N LYS A 80 -34.49 5.33 14.84
CA LYS A 80 -33.41 6.16 15.30
C LYS A 80 -33.90 7.54 14.96
N THR A 81 -34.49 8.21 15.94
CA THR A 81 -34.50 9.66 16.05
C THR A 81 -33.06 10.09 16.27
N GLY A 82 -32.15 9.65 15.40
CA GLY A 82 -30.95 10.37 15.07
C GLY A 82 -31.49 11.62 14.43
N LYS A 83 -31.65 12.64 15.28
CA LYS A 83 -31.86 14.03 14.92
C LYS A 83 -31.16 14.26 13.59
N LEU A 84 -31.92 14.34 12.49
CA LEU A 84 -31.39 14.84 11.24
C LEU A 84 -30.90 16.23 11.61
N GLU A 85 -29.59 16.36 11.77
CA GLU A 85 -28.96 17.63 12.05
C GLU A 85 -29.10 18.43 10.76
N VAL A 86 -30.26 19.08 10.62
CA VAL A 86 -30.48 20.12 9.64
C VAL A 86 -29.43 21.17 9.97
N LYS A 87 -28.35 21.18 9.21
CA LYS A 87 -27.39 22.29 9.21
C LYS A 87 -28.16 23.49 8.68
N HIS A 88 -28.85 24.19 9.57
CA HIS A 88 -29.32 25.53 9.28
C HIS A 88 -28.06 26.35 8.96
N GLN A 89 -28.00 26.89 7.75
CA GLN A 89 -27.04 27.95 7.49
C GLN A 89 -27.34 29.06 8.50
N PRO A 90 -26.32 29.61 9.18
CA PRO A 90 -26.55 30.69 10.14
C PRO A 90 -27.33 31.81 9.46
N ALA A 91 -28.30 32.37 10.17
CA ALA A 91 -29.10 33.48 9.67
C ALA A 91 -28.17 34.62 9.23
N PRO A 92 -28.41 35.26 8.06
CA PRO A 92 -27.62 36.40 7.63
C PRO A 92 -27.67 37.49 8.69
N VAL A 93 -26.50 37.86 9.23
CA VAL A 93 -26.38 38.95 10.19
C VAL A 93 -26.65 40.25 9.43
N LEU A 94 -27.70 40.98 9.84
CA LEU A 94 -28.18 42.24 9.22
C LEU A 94 -27.26 43.45 9.52
N ALA A 95 -25.97 43.29 9.25
CA ALA A 95 -25.00 44.37 9.12
C ALA A 95 -24.03 43.93 8.02
N VAL A 96 -24.53 43.87 6.78
CA VAL A 96 -23.76 43.40 5.63
C VAL A 96 -23.21 44.64 4.93
N ASP A 97 -21.90 44.83 5.02
CA ASP A 97 -21.19 45.73 4.13
C ASP A 97 -21.42 45.23 2.70
N ASN A 98 -22.08 46.04 1.86
CA ASN A 98 -22.27 45.71 0.45
C ASN A 98 -20.88 45.50 -0.19
N LEU A 99 -20.61 44.30 -0.69
CA LEU A 99 -19.36 43.99 -1.37
C LEU A 99 -19.45 44.40 -2.84
N LEU A 100 -18.38 44.95 -3.38
CA LEU A 100 -18.29 45.29 -4.79
C LEU A 100 -17.69 44.11 -5.57
N CYS A 101 -18.33 43.73 -6.67
CA CYS A 101 -17.85 42.66 -7.55
C CYS A 101 -16.64 43.11 -8.36
N GLU A 102 -15.49 42.45 -8.22
CA GLU A 102 -14.24 42.76 -8.94
C GLU A 102 -14.38 42.74 -10.48
N SER A 103 -15.39 42.05 -11.02
CA SER A 103 -15.61 41.94 -12.47
C SER A 103 -16.60 42.95 -13.05
N CYS A 104 -17.52 43.49 -12.25
CA CYS A 104 -18.56 44.40 -12.78
C CYS A 104 -18.93 45.57 -11.87
N ASP A 105 -18.23 45.74 -10.76
CA ASP A 105 -18.37 46.81 -9.77
C ASP A 105 -19.78 46.97 -9.19
N LYS A 106 -20.62 45.95 -9.35
CA LYS A 106 -21.96 45.92 -8.75
C LYS A 106 -21.88 45.47 -7.31
N GLU A 107 -22.67 46.12 -6.47
CA GLU A 107 -22.91 45.72 -5.10
C GLU A 107 -23.63 44.37 -5.06
N PHE A 108 -23.14 43.46 -4.23
CA PHE A 108 -23.80 42.21 -3.89
C PHE A 108 -23.60 41.91 -2.40
N MET A 109 -24.53 41.17 -1.83
CA MET A 109 -24.48 40.77 -0.41
C MET A 109 -23.74 39.45 -0.27
N ASP A 110 -24.31 38.39 -0.85
CA ASP A 110 -23.75 37.04 -0.84
C ASP A 110 -23.50 36.57 -2.27
N SER A 111 -22.43 35.82 -2.47
CA SER A 111 -22.17 35.08 -3.71
C SER A 111 -21.57 33.72 -3.41
N TYR A 112 -21.73 32.78 -4.34
CA TYR A 112 -21.18 31.43 -4.20
C TYR A 112 -19.66 31.45 -3.97
N LEU A 113 -18.94 32.30 -4.71
CA LEU A 113 -17.49 32.41 -4.62
C LEU A 113 -17.03 33.10 -3.33
N TYR A 114 -17.77 34.10 -2.86
CA TYR A 114 -17.45 34.78 -1.61
C TYR A 114 -17.65 33.85 -0.41
N THR A 115 -18.79 33.15 -0.35
CA THR A 115 -19.11 32.23 0.76
C THR A 115 -18.12 31.07 0.86
N HIS A 116 -17.69 30.50 -0.27
CA HIS A 116 -16.81 29.33 -0.26
C HIS A 116 -15.32 29.65 -0.34
N PHE A 117 -14.91 30.67 -1.09
CA PHE A 117 -13.51 30.98 -1.39
C PHE A 117 -13.08 32.39 -0.96
N THR A 118 -13.99 33.21 -0.42
CA THR A 118 -13.76 34.63 -0.08
C THR A 118 -13.27 35.48 -1.25
N VAL A 119 -13.75 35.17 -2.46
CA VAL A 119 -13.49 35.96 -3.67
C VAL A 119 -14.68 36.87 -3.94
N ALA A 120 -14.43 38.17 -4.12
CA ALA A 120 -15.47 39.18 -4.28
C ALA A 120 -16.02 39.22 -5.72
N ALA A 121 -16.76 38.17 -6.12
CA ALA A 121 -17.35 38.06 -7.44
C ALA A 121 -18.82 37.63 -7.35
N CYS A 122 -19.72 38.36 -8.03
CA CYS A 122 -21.15 38.04 -8.06
C CYS A 122 -21.44 36.80 -8.94
N ASP A 123 -22.56 36.11 -8.66
CA ASP A 123 -22.91 34.87 -9.36
C ASP A 123 -23.14 35.07 -10.88
N SER A 124 -23.65 36.24 -11.28
CA SER A 124 -23.78 36.58 -12.71
C SER A 124 -22.43 36.68 -13.43
N CYS A 125 -21.39 37.19 -12.75
CA CYS A 125 -20.04 37.25 -13.31
C CYS A 125 -19.36 35.88 -13.28
N ARG A 126 -19.63 35.07 -12.26
CA ARG A 126 -19.15 33.69 -12.17
C ARG A 126 -19.59 32.87 -13.39
N GLU A 127 -20.85 32.98 -13.79
CA GLU A 127 -21.39 32.25 -14.94
C GLU A 127 -20.83 32.75 -16.28
N LYS A 128 -20.64 34.07 -16.42
CA LYS A 128 -20.06 34.67 -17.63
C LYS A 128 -18.57 34.35 -17.79
N ASN A 129 -17.82 34.41 -16.70
CA ASN A 129 -16.35 34.22 -16.69
C ASN A 129 -15.99 32.84 -16.15
N LYS A 130 -16.67 31.79 -16.63
CA LYS A 130 -16.49 30.42 -16.12
C LYS A 130 -15.05 29.93 -16.20
N ASP A 131 -14.31 30.37 -17.22
CA ASP A 131 -12.92 29.99 -17.43
C ASP A 131 -11.99 30.50 -16.31
N THR A 132 -12.29 31.68 -15.75
CA THR A 132 -11.51 32.26 -14.65
C THR A 132 -11.82 31.63 -13.29
N TYR A 133 -13.06 31.21 -13.09
CA TYR A 133 -13.55 30.66 -11.82
C TYR A 133 -13.68 29.14 -11.84
N ASN A 134 -12.80 28.48 -12.60
CA ASN A 134 -12.82 27.04 -12.73
C ASN A 134 -12.38 26.36 -11.41
N LEU A 135 -12.97 25.20 -11.13
CA LEU A 135 -12.67 24.40 -9.94
C LEU A 135 -11.79 23.21 -10.31
N THR A 136 -10.74 22.98 -9.54
CA THR A 136 -9.81 21.87 -9.72
C THR A 136 -9.79 20.95 -8.49
N THR A 137 -9.56 19.65 -8.71
CA THR A 137 -9.49 18.69 -7.59
C THR A 137 -8.14 18.81 -6.87
N LYS A 138 -8.08 18.46 -5.57
CA LYS A 138 -6.80 18.44 -4.82
C LYS A 138 -5.71 17.63 -5.54
N THR A 139 -6.09 16.51 -6.14
CA THR A 139 -5.16 15.63 -6.87
C THR A 139 -4.67 16.27 -8.17
N ASP A 140 -5.56 16.90 -8.93
CA ASP A 140 -5.18 17.55 -10.19
C ASP A 140 -4.32 18.78 -9.94
N ALA A 141 -4.67 19.59 -8.94
CA ALA A 141 -3.87 20.72 -8.49
C ALA A 141 -2.43 20.32 -8.13
N LYS A 142 -2.26 19.26 -7.32
CA LYS A 142 -0.92 18.74 -6.98
C LYS A 142 -0.14 18.24 -8.19
N ASN A 143 -0.82 17.59 -9.13
CA ASN A 143 -0.15 17.03 -10.31
C ASN A 143 0.24 18.11 -11.32
N ARG A 144 -0.64 19.10 -11.56
CA ARG A 144 -0.40 20.21 -12.49
C ARG A 144 0.67 21.14 -11.93
N TYR A 145 0.50 21.63 -10.71
CA TYR A 145 1.36 22.67 -10.12
C TYR A 145 2.46 22.12 -9.21
N LEU A 146 2.63 20.79 -9.16
CA LEU A 146 3.65 20.10 -8.36
C LEU A 146 3.63 20.45 -6.85
N LEU A 147 2.48 20.90 -6.35
CA LEU A 147 2.28 21.32 -4.96
C LEU A 147 2.21 20.12 -3.99
N LYS A 148 2.58 20.36 -2.73
CA LYS A 148 2.49 19.40 -1.62
C LYS A 148 1.23 19.67 -0.79
N ASP A 149 0.84 18.72 0.08
CA ASP A 149 -0.31 18.90 0.99
C ASP A 149 -0.18 20.12 1.90
N GLU A 150 1.05 20.40 2.35
CA GLU A 150 1.35 21.52 3.24
C GLU A 150 1.08 22.88 2.58
N ASP A 151 1.25 22.96 1.26
CA ASP A 151 1.00 24.18 0.50
C ASP A 151 -0.50 24.51 0.42
N PHE A 152 -1.40 23.55 0.67
CA PHE A 152 -2.84 23.81 0.77
C PHE A 152 -3.26 24.14 2.20
N ASP A 153 -2.78 23.34 3.17
CA ASP A 153 -3.36 23.29 4.51
C ASP A 153 -2.58 24.15 5.54
N LYS A 154 -1.28 24.38 5.36
CA LYS A 154 -0.42 25.04 6.37
C LYS A 154 0.02 26.46 6.00
N ARG A 155 0.26 26.72 4.71
CA ARG A 155 0.69 28.06 4.26
C ARG A 155 -0.43 29.07 4.47
N GLU A 156 -0.07 30.24 5.00
CA GLU A 156 -0.99 31.35 5.23
C GLU A 156 -1.19 32.17 3.94
N PRO A 157 -2.42 32.53 3.55
CA PRO A 157 -3.70 32.02 4.06
C PRO A 157 -3.99 30.58 3.58
N PRO A 158 -4.61 29.73 4.41
CA PRO A 158 -4.96 28.36 4.01
C PRO A 158 -6.00 28.38 2.89
N LEU A 159 -5.81 27.53 1.89
CA LEU A 159 -6.70 27.48 0.73
C LEU A 159 -8.04 26.85 1.10
N LYS A 160 -9.14 27.56 0.82
CA LYS A 160 -10.50 27.07 1.05
C LYS A 160 -10.89 26.07 -0.04
N TYR A 161 -11.78 25.15 0.31
CA TYR A 161 -12.25 24.11 -0.61
C TYR A 161 -13.71 23.73 -0.37
N ILE A 162 -14.30 23.16 -1.41
CA ILE A 162 -15.64 22.58 -1.38
C ILE A 162 -15.52 21.06 -1.38
N VAL A 163 -16.25 20.41 -0.48
CA VAL A 163 -16.30 18.95 -0.38
C VAL A 163 -17.46 18.43 -1.23
N LYS A 164 -17.16 17.52 -2.18
CA LYS A 164 -18.16 16.88 -3.03
C LYS A 164 -17.98 15.36 -3.01
N LYS A 165 -19.05 14.60 -3.21
CA LYS A 165 -18.96 13.14 -3.37
C LYS A 165 -18.20 12.79 -4.64
N ASN A 166 -17.43 11.70 -4.61
CA ASN A 166 -16.70 11.25 -5.77
C ASN A 166 -17.68 10.75 -6.86
N PRO A 167 -17.65 11.31 -8.09
CA PRO A 167 -18.62 10.99 -9.13
C PRO A 167 -18.48 9.56 -9.66
N ASN A 168 -17.30 8.95 -9.55
CA ASN A 168 -17.08 7.58 -10.02
C ASN A 168 -17.58 6.55 -9.00
N ASN A 169 -17.40 6.80 -7.70
CA ASN A 169 -17.92 5.92 -6.66
C ASN A 169 -18.18 6.69 -5.36
N ASN A 170 -19.45 6.76 -4.96
CA ASN A 170 -19.89 7.45 -3.75
C ASN A 170 -19.40 6.80 -2.44
N ARG A 171 -18.91 5.55 -2.47
CA ARG A 171 -18.29 4.89 -1.31
C ARG A 171 -16.84 5.32 -1.10
N TRP A 172 -16.18 5.87 -2.11
CA TRP A 172 -14.85 6.43 -1.95
C TRP A 172 -14.90 7.73 -1.13
N GLY A 173 -13.74 8.13 -0.62
CA GLY A 173 -13.62 9.38 0.12
C GLY A 173 -14.07 10.59 -0.70
N ASP A 174 -14.56 11.61 -0.01
CA ASP A 174 -15.06 12.83 -0.63
C ASP A 174 -13.91 13.59 -1.32
N MET A 175 -14.21 14.16 -2.49
CA MET A 175 -13.27 15.00 -3.22
C MET A 175 -13.28 16.44 -2.69
N LYS A 176 -12.10 17.03 -2.63
CA LYS A 176 -11.92 18.46 -2.33
C LYS A 176 -11.70 19.22 -3.63
N LEU A 177 -12.51 20.24 -3.85
CA LEU A 177 -12.46 21.15 -5.00
C LEU A 177 -11.93 22.51 -4.55
N PHE A 178 -10.88 22.98 -5.21
CA PHE A 178 -10.23 24.27 -4.99
C PHE A 178 -10.48 25.18 -6.18
N LEU A 179 -10.43 26.50 -5.98
CA LEU A 179 -10.47 27.47 -7.05
C LEU A 179 -9.13 27.48 -7.79
N GLU A 180 -9.14 27.31 -9.12
CA GLU A 180 -7.91 27.14 -9.91
C GLU A 180 -7.02 28.39 -9.86
N SER A 181 -7.59 29.59 -9.84
CA SER A 181 -6.82 30.85 -9.70
C SER A 181 -6.04 30.92 -8.39
N GLN A 182 -6.67 30.61 -7.25
CA GLN A 182 -5.99 30.61 -5.94
C GLN A 182 -4.87 29.56 -5.86
N VAL A 183 -5.07 28.40 -6.52
CA VAL A 183 -4.03 27.37 -6.60
C VAL A 183 -2.88 27.82 -7.48
N TYR A 184 -3.16 28.52 -8.58
CA TYR A 184 -2.13 29.11 -9.45
C TYR A 184 -1.29 30.14 -8.69
N ASP A 185 -1.93 31.08 -7.98
CA ASP A 185 -1.22 32.07 -7.17
C ASP A 185 -0.34 31.40 -6.11
N ARG A 186 -0.86 30.38 -5.43
CA ARG A 186 -0.09 29.56 -4.48
C ARG A 186 1.08 28.84 -5.15
N ALA A 187 0.93 28.40 -6.40
CA ALA A 187 2.02 27.79 -7.16
C ALA A 187 3.12 28.81 -7.46
N MET A 188 2.74 30.03 -7.84
CA MET A 188 3.68 31.13 -8.05
C MET A 188 4.40 31.52 -6.75
N GLU A 189 3.74 31.50 -5.59
CA GLU A 189 4.39 31.71 -4.29
C GLU A 189 5.41 30.61 -3.93
N VAL A 190 5.14 29.36 -4.33
CA VAL A 190 5.99 28.20 -3.99
C VAL A 190 7.18 28.07 -4.93
N TRP A 191 6.94 28.26 -6.23
CA TRP A 191 7.94 28.03 -7.29
C TRP A 191 8.56 29.30 -7.84
N GLY A 192 7.96 30.47 -7.61
CA GLY A 192 8.43 31.77 -8.07
C GLY A 192 8.05 32.09 -9.52
N SER A 193 8.22 31.14 -10.43
CA SER A 193 7.88 31.30 -11.85
C SER A 193 7.25 30.04 -12.44
N GLU A 194 6.48 30.21 -13.52
CA GLU A 194 5.94 29.08 -14.30
C GLU A 194 7.08 28.26 -14.95
N GLU A 195 8.16 28.92 -15.35
CA GLU A 195 9.34 28.28 -15.93
C GLU A 195 9.95 27.25 -14.95
N ALA A 196 10.05 27.58 -13.66
CA ALA A 196 10.56 26.67 -12.65
C ALA A 196 9.68 25.42 -12.47
N ILE A 197 8.36 25.55 -12.64
CA ILE A 197 7.42 24.41 -12.57
C ILE A 197 7.66 23.47 -13.76
N GLU A 198 7.84 24.00 -14.96
CA GLU A 198 8.05 23.20 -16.16
C GLU A 198 9.44 22.54 -16.17
N GLU A 199 10.49 23.26 -15.75
CA GLU A 199 11.83 22.68 -15.54
C GLU A 199 11.78 21.52 -14.54
N GLU A 200 11.14 21.69 -13.38
CA GLU A 200 11.00 20.62 -12.40
C GLU A 200 10.17 19.44 -12.95
N ARG A 201 9.17 19.71 -13.79
CA ARG A 201 8.38 18.68 -14.46
C ARG A 201 9.23 17.85 -15.42
N GLU A 202 10.07 18.50 -16.23
CA GLU A 202 11.00 17.85 -17.14
C GLU A 202 12.05 17.03 -16.37
N THR A 203 12.65 17.58 -15.30
CA THR A 203 13.60 16.78 -14.50
C THR A 203 12.94 15.56 -13.87
N ARG A 204 11.66 15.65 -13.46
CA ARG A 204 10.89 14.51 -12.94
C ARG A 204 10.57 13.49 -14.03
N SER A 205 10.26 13.91 -15.25
CA SER A 205 9.99 13.00 -16.37
C SER A 205 11.27 12.24 -16.75
N GLU A 206 12.41 12.93 -16.87
CA GLU A 206 13.70 12.30 -17.13
C GLU A 206 14.10 11.30 -16.04
N LYS A 207 13.93 11.67 -14.76
CA LYS A 207 14.22 10.77 -13.63
C LYS A 207 13.35 9.52 -13.70
N LYS A 208 12.07 9.65 -14.06
CA LYS A 208 11.17 8.51 -14.25
C LYS A 208 11.64 7.61 -15.39
N ASP A 209 12.05 8.19 -16.51
CA ASP A 209 12.47 7.41 -17.68
C ASP A 209 13.84 6.73 -17.46
N LYS A 210 14.79 7.43 -16.82
CA LYS A 210 16.04 6.83 -16.32
C LYS A 210 15.76 5.68 -15.33
N ALA A 211 14.78 5.81 -14.45
CA ALA A 211 14.39 4.75 -13.52
C ALA A 211 13.74 3.55 -14.23
N LYS A 212 12.88 3.78 -15.23
CA LYS A 212 12.29 2.73 -16.07
C LYS A 212 13.38 1.97 -16.84
N GLN A 213 14.33 2.69 -17.44
CA GLN A 213 15.45 2.09 -18.17
C GLN A 213 16.29 1.21 -17.25
N LYS A 214 16.71 1.73 -16.08
CA LYS A 214 17.46 0.94 -15.08
C LYS A 214 16.70 -0.30 -14.62
N LYS A 215 15.37 -0.21 -14.45
CA LYS A 215 14.53 -1.36 -14.08
C LYS A 215 14.47 -2.39 -15.20
N PHE A 216 14.41 -1.96 -16.46
CA PHE A 216 14.46 -2.83 -17.62
C PHE A 216 15.82 -3.52 -17.74
N ASP A 217 16.92 -2.77 -17.65
CA ASP A 217 18.28 -3.30 -17.73
C ASP A 217 18.56 -4.32 -16.62
N LYS A 218 18.06 -4.04 -15.40
CA LYS A 218 18.13 -4.98 -14.27
C LYS A 218 17.41 -6.29 -14.59
N ARG A 219 16.19 -6.23 -15.14
CA ARG A 219 15.42 -7.42 -15.55
C ARG A 219 16.14 -8.21 -16.64
N VAL A 220 16.73 -7.54 -17.63
CA VAL A 220 17.52 -8.21 -18.69
C VAL A 220 18.76 -8.88 -18.10
N LYS A 221 19.46 -8.23 -17.17
CA LYS A 221 20.63 -8.80 -16.49
C LYS A 221 20.25 -10.04 -15.66
N GLU A 222 19.15 -9.97 -14.91
CA GLU A 222 18.61 -11.10 -14.14
C GLU A 222 18.24 -12.27 -15.07
N LEU A 223 17.56 -11.99 -16.20
CA LEU A 223 17.23 -13.00 -17.20
C LEU A 223 18.49 -13.66 -17.79
N ARG A 224 19.50 -12.87 -18.16
CA ARG A 224 20.79 -13.39 -18.65
C ARG A 224 21.49 -14.27 -17.62
N ASN A 225 21.45 -13.87 -16.35
CA ASN A 225 22.03 -14.65 -15.27
C ASN A 225 21.28 -15.98 -15.07
N ALA A 226 19.95 -15.97 -15.12
CA ALA A 226 19.14 -17.19 -15.02
C ALA A 226 19.47 -18.18 -16.14
N VAL A 227 19.52 -17.72 -17.39
CA VAL A 227 19.90 -18.56 -18.55
C VAL A 227 21.33 -19.09 -18.43
N ARG A 228 22.29 -18.25 -18.00
CA ARG A 228 23.68 -18.68 -17.80
C ARG A 228 23.78 -19.75 -16.70
N SER A 229 23.05 -19.58 -15.60
CA SER A 229 23.03 -20.57 -14.50
C SER A 229 22.35 -21.88 -14.88
N SER A 230 21.37 -21.87 -15.80
CA SER A 230 20.75 -23.12 -16.27
C SER A 230 21.65 -23.90 -17.24
N LEU A 231 22.48 -23.21 -18.02
CA LEU A 231 23.44 -23.83 -18.93
C LEU A 231 24.72 -24.29 -18.22
N TRP A 232 25.17 -23.53 -17.22
CA TRP A 232 26.35 -23.86 -16.42
C TRP A 232 25.96 -24.76 -15.24
N ARG A 233 25.86 -26.06 -15.48
CA ARG A 233 25.93 -27.05 -14.39
C ARG A 233 27.40 -27.24 -14.07
N LYS A 234 27.84 -26.88 -12.85
CA LYS A 234 29.13 -27.38 -12.35
C LYS A 234 29.05 -28.89 -12.43
N GLY A 235 29.93 -29.53 -13.20
CA GLY A 235 30.14 -30.97 -13.14
C GLY A 235 30.67 -31.29 -11.75
N THR A 236 29.78 -31.53 -10.80
CA THR A 236 30.12 -32.02 -9.46
C THR A 236 30.36 -33.53 -9.50
N THR A 237 31.01 -34.02 -10.54
CA THR A 237 31.71 -35.29 -10.48
C THR A 237 33.06 -34.97 -9.89
N VAL A 238 33.11 -34.77 -8.57
CA VAL A 238 34.38 -34.78 -7.85
C VAL A 238 34.95 -36.17 -8.09
N HIS A 239 36.05 -36.22 -8.84
CA HIS A 239 36.71 -37.47 -9.10
C HIS A 239 37.34 -37.95 -7.78
N GLU A 240 36.84 -39.03 -7.21
CA GLU A 240 37.47 -39.67 -6.05
C GLU A 240 38.69 -40.44 -6.55
N HIS A 241 39.88 -40.05 -6.08
CA HIS A 241 41.14 -40.59 -6.56
C HIS A 241 41.42 -41.96 -5.93
N GLU A 242 41.27 -43.04 -6.70
CA GLU A 242 41.79 -44.35 -6.31
C GLU A 242 43.27 -44.47 -6.73
N TYR A 243 44.18 -44.45 -5.77
CA TYR A 243 45.62 -44.57 -6.01
C TYR A 243 46.08 -46.02 -6.18
N GLY A 244 46.97 -46.24 -7.15
CA GLY A 244 47.57 -47.54 -7.47
C GLY A 244 48.84 -47.85 -6.70
N GLU A 245 49.66 -48.70 -7.31
CA GLU A 245 50.93 -49.19 -6.76
C GLU A 245 51.91 -48.03 -6.46
N GLU A 246 52.66 -48.15 -5.36
CA GLU A 246 53.62 -47.14 -4.90
C GLU A 246 54.98 -47.34 -5.58
N SER A 247 55.50 -46.29 -6.22
CA SER A 247 56.87 -46.23 -6.73
C SER A 247 57.73 -45.41 -5.79
N TYR A 248 58.94 -45.89 -5.51
CA TYR A 248 59.93 -45.21 -4.70
C TYR A 248 61.03 -44.66 -5.61
N ASP A 249 61.31 -43.37 -5.49
CA ASP A 249 62.39 -42.70 -6.23
C ASP A 249 63.61 -42.53 -5.31
N GLU A 250 64.65 -43.31 -5.58
CA GLU A 250 65.88 -43.38 -4.78
C GLU A 250 66.70 -42.07 -4.74
N GLU A 251 66.53 -41.18 -5.73
CA GLU A 251 67.27 -39.92 -5.81
C GLU A 251 66.69 -38.81 -4.92
N GLU A 252 65.38 -38.84 -4.69
CA GLU A 252 64.65 -37.79 -3.95
C GLU A 252 64.11 -38.28 -2.59
N ASP A 253 64.28 -39.57 -2.25
CA ASP A 253 63.80 -40.20 -1.01
C ASP A 253 62.28 -40.00 -0.79
N MET A 254 61.51 -40.05 -1.89
CA MET A 254 60.06 -39.83 -1.90
C MET A 254 59.29 -41.02 -2.49
N TYR A 255 58.09 -41.26 -1.96
CA TYR A 255 57.14 -42.22 -2.51
C TYR A 255 56.10 -41.51 -3.35
N SER A 256 55.81 -42.04 -4.54
CA SER A 256 54.81 -41.51 -5.46
C SER A 256 53.72 -42.55 -5.74
N LYS A 257 52.46 -42.08 -5.77
CA LYS A 257 51.27 -42.88 -6.12
C LYS A 257 50.49 -42.19 -7.23
N LYS A 258 50.24 -42.91 -8.33
CA LYS A 258 49.37 -42.45 -9.42
C LYS A 258 47.94 -42.93 -9.22
N CYS A 259 46.97 -42.06 -9.43
CA CYS A 259 45.58 -42.45 -9.49
C CYS A 259 45.33 -43.36 -10.72
N LYS A 260 44.48 -44.38 -10.59
CA LYS A 260 44.21 -45.37 -11.65
C LYS A 260 43.29 -44.84 -12.73
N THR A 261 42.43 -43.90 -12.34
CA THR A 261 41.32 -43.36 -13.13
C THR A 261 41.62 -41.95 -13.65
N CYS A 262 42.61 -41.27 -13.08
CA CYS A 262 43.14 -40.03 -13.61
C CYS A 262 44.66 -39.97 -13.40
N GLU A 263 45.35 -39.14 -14.18
CA GLU A 263 46.82 -39.02 -14.12
C GLU A 263 47.31 -38.16 -12.94
N HIS A 264 46.58 -38.16 -11.83
CA HIS A 264 46.95 -37.38 -10.67
C HIS A 264 48.00 -38.13 -9.83
N LEU A 265 49.12 -37.48 -9.57
CA LEU A 265 50.24 -37.99 -8.78
C LEU A 265 50.20 -37.42 -7.37
N MET A 266 50.23 -38.29 -6.37
CA MET A 266 50.46 -37.96 -4.96
C MET A 266 51.88 -38.36 -4.58
N THR A 267 52.70 -37.39 -4.21
CA THR A 267 54.04 -37.61 -3.64
C THR A 267 53.99 -37.42 -2.12
N TYR A 268 54.62 -38.32 -1.37
CA TYR A 268 54.70 -38.25 0.09
C TYR A 268 55.98 -38.92 0.62
N GLU A 269 56.39 -38.52 1.82
CA GLU A 269 57.52 -39.10 2.55
C GLU A 269 56.99 -40.14 3.56
N LYS A 270 57.63 -41.32 3.64
CA LYS A 270 57.24 -42.40 4.56
C LYS A 270 58.23 -42.43 5.72
N MET A 271 57.80 -41.98 6.90
CA MET A 271 58.56 -42.07 8.16
C MET A 271 58.68 -43.50 8.66
#